data_AF-A0A164A2H8-F1
#
_entry.id   AF-A0A164A2H8-F1
#
_cell.length_a   1.000
_cell.length_b   1.000
_cell.length_c   1.000
_cell.angle_alpha   90.00
_cell.angle_beta   90.00
_cell.angle_gamma   90.00
#
_symmetry.space_group_name_H-M   'P 1'
#
loop_
_entity.id
_entity.type
_entity.pdbx_description
1 polymer ?
#
loop_
_entity_poly.entity_id
_entity_poly.type
_entity_poly.pdbx_seq_one_letter_code
_entity_poly.pdbx_strand_id
1 'polypeptide(L)'
;MAVIHRKGSNLMAALCRDAERCTRRSLQITQQCDFCLNQTLLKRLRSEQCLIAIRLEQLQKLIAGMDRESVVDPLALDFASEVARRAIVKTRSLAN
;
A
#
# COMPACT_ATOMS: atom_id res chain seq x y z
N MET A 1 11.14 12.99 -26.85
CA MET A 1 11.41 12.22 -25.61
C MET A 1 10.33 12.38 -24.52
N ALA A 2 9.06 12.71 -24.83
CA ALA A 2 8.01 12.96 -23.83
C ALA A 2 7.12 11.74 -23.46
N VAL A 3 7.22 10.64 -24.22
CA VAL A 3 6.31 9.49 -24.07
C VAL A 3 6.71 8.60 -22.89
N ILE A 4 8.01 8.56 -22.55
CA ILE A 4 8.53 7.70 -21.49
C ILE A 4 8.17 8.29 -20.10
N HIS A 5 8.22 9.62 -19.94
CA HIS A 5 7.82 10.30 -18.70
C HIS A 5 6.35 10.09 -18.31
N ARG A 6 5.42 10.01 -19.28
CA ARG A 6 4.00 9.76 -18.99
C ARG A 6 3.75 8.36 -18.41
N LYS A 7 4.49 7.35 -18.86
CA LYS A 7 4.36 5.97 -18.35
C LYS A 7 4.90 5.84 -16.92
N GLY A 8 6.04 6.47 -16.61
CA GLY A 8 6.62 6.49 -15.26
C GLY A 8 5.72 7.22 -14.25
N SER A 9 5.17 8.38 -14.62
CA SER A 9 4.23 9.14 -13.77
C SER A 9 2.94 8.36 -13.48
N ASN A 10 2.40 7.66 -14.47
CA ASN A 10 1.22 6.81 -14.29
C ASN A 10 1.48 5.61 -13.36
N LEU A 11 2.68 5.03 -13.42
CA LEU A 11 3.08 3.93 -12.53
C LEU A 11 3.21 4.41 -11.08
N MET A 12 3.92 5.52 -10.84
CA MET A 12 4.06 6.08 -9.49
C MET A 12 2.70 6.43 -8.87
N ALA A 13 1.83 7.06 -9.65
CA ALA A 13 0.46 7.37 -9.21
C ALA A 13 -0.36 6.10 -8.92
N ALA A 14 -0.18 5.03 -9.70
CA ALA A 14 -0.84 3.75 -9.43
C ALA A 14 -0.34 3.11 -8.12
N LEU A 15 0.98 3.09 -7.88
CA LEU A 15 1.58 2.54 -6.67
C LEU A 15 1.13 3.30 -5.40
N CYS A 16 1.10 4.64 -5.45
CA CYS A 16 0.58 5.45 -4.35
C CYS A 16 -0.90 5.19 -4.08
N ARG A 17 -1.74 5.13 -5.13
CA ARG A 17 -3.17 4.81 -5.00
C ARG A 17 -3.41 3.41 -4.44
N ASP A 18 -2.58 2.44 -4.79
CA ASP A 18 -2.63 1.09 -4.25
C ASP A 18 -2.32 1.08 -2.75
N ALA A 19 -1.30 1.81 -2.31
CA ALA A 19 -0.95 1.95 -0.89
C ALA A 19 -2.08 2.63 -0.08
N GLU A 20 -2.69 3.69 -0.63
CA GLU A 20 -3.85 4.35 -0.03
C GLU A 20 -5.07 3.42 0.05
N ARG A 21 -5.35 2.65 -1.01
CA ARG A 21 -6.44 1.68 -1.04
C ARG A 21 -6.24 0.60 0.03
N CYS A 22 -5.03 0.08 0.18
CA CYS A 22 -4.67 -0.88 1.23
C CYS A 22 -4.92 -0.29 2.63
N THR A 23 -4.48 0.95 2.86
CA THR A 23 -4.68 1.67 4.12
C THR A 23 -6.16 1.84 4.45
N ARG A 24 -6.96 2.32 3.49
CA ARG A 24 -8.41 2.50 3.66
C ARG A 24 -9.12 1.18 3.94
N ARG A 25 -8.76 0.11 3.21
CA ARG A 25 -9.37 -1.20 3.42
C ARG A 25 -9.03 -1.78 4.79
N SER A 26 -7.78 -1.62 5.25
CA SER A 26 -7.39 -2.03 6.60
C SER A 26 -8.20 -1.30 7.67
N LEU A 27 -8.44 0.01 7.52
CA LEU A 27 -9.27 0.77 8.46
C LEU A 27 -10.71 0.24 8.50
N GLN A 28 -11.31 -0.01 7.33
CA GLN A 28 -12.66 -0.59 7.24
C GLN A 28 -12.74 -1.95 7.92
N ILE A 29 -11.74 -2.82 7.69
CA ILE A 29 -11.69 -4.15 8.31
C ILE A 29 -11.59 -4.02 9.83
N THR A 30 -10.77 -3.10 10.34
CA THR A 30 -10.61 -2.86 11.78
C THR A 30 -11.96 -2.47 12.39
N GLN A 31 -12.63 -1.47 11.81
CA GLN A 31 -13.97 -1.05 12.23
C GLN A 31 -14.99 -2.18 12.14
N GLN A 32 -14.92 -3.03 11.10
CA GLN A 32 -15.82 -4.18 10.97
C GLN A 32 -15.55 -5.23 12.05
N CYS A 33 -14.29 -5.46 12.43
CA CYS A 33 -13.91 -6.36 13.50
C CYS A 33 -14.43 -5.88 14.86
N ASP A 34 -14.39 -4.57 15.14
CA ASP A 34 -14.82 -3.99 16.43
C ASP A 34 -16.28 -4.28 16.77
N PHE A 35 -17.14 -4.43 15.75
CA PHE A 35 -18.58 -4.68 15.92
C PHE A 35 -19.01 -6.10 15.48
N CYS A 36 -18.09 -6.96 15.06
CA CYS A 36 -18.46 -8.28 14.52
C CYS A 36 -18.61 -9.32 15.62
N LEU A 37 -19.80 -9.91 15.73
CA LEU A 37 -20.09 -11.03 16.65
C LEU A 37 -19.90 -12.41 16.01
N ASN A 38 -19.73 -12.48 14.69
CA ASN A 38 -19.59 -13.74 13.95
C ASN A 38 -18.10 -14.17 13.85
N GLN A 39 -17.73 -15.24 14.54
CA GLN A 39 -16.34 -15.74 14.54
C GLN A 39 -15.81 -16.12 13.15
N THR A 40 -16.62 -16.68 12.27
CA THR A 40 -16.19 -17.06 10.92
C THR A 40 -15.88 -15.83 10.09
N LEU A 41 -16.70 -14.79 10.20
CA LEU A 41 -16.47 -13.51 9.54
C LEU A 41 -15.21 -12.82 10.11
N LEU A 42 -15.03 -12.81 11.43
CA LEU A 42 -13.82 -12.29 12.07
C LEU A 42 -12.53 -12.95 11.55
N LYS A 43 -12.52 -14.29 11.41
CA LYS A 43 -11.37 -15.02 10.86
C LYS A 43 -11.06 -14.59 9.42
N ARG A 44 -12.09 -14.44 8.58
CA ARG A 44 -11.94 -13.98 7.19
C ARG A 44 -11.41 -12.55 7.13
N LEU A 45 -11.96 -11.65 7.94
CA LEU A 45 -11.52 -10.26 8.03
C LEU A 45 -10.05 -10.15 8.46
N ARG A 46 -9.64 -10.90 9.48
CA ARG A 46 -8.22 -10.98 9.90
C ARG A 46 -7.31 -11.56 8.82
N SER A 47 -7.76 -12.59 8.09
CA SER A 47 -6.97 -13.12 6.96
C SER A 47 -6.79 -12.09 5.85
N GLU A 48 -7.83 -11.30 5.56
CA GLU A 48 -7.75 -10.22 4.58
C GLU A 48 -6.78 -9.12 5.04
N GLN A 49 -6.78 -8.77 6.33
CA GLN A 49 -5.84 -7.82 6.92
C GLN A 49 -4.39 -8.29 6.77
N CYS A 50 -4.13 -9.59 6.96
CA CYS A 50 -2.81 -10.18 6.72
C CYS A 50 -2.38 -10.07 5.24
N LEU A 51 -3.29 -10.35 4.30
CA LEU A 51 -3.01 -10.19 2.86
C LEU A 51 -2.72 -8.73 2.48
N ILE A 52 -3.39 -7.76 3.11
CA ILE A 52 -3.11 -6.34 2.92
C ILE A 52 -1.69 -5.99 3.39
N ALA A 53 -1.26 -6.50 4.55
CA ALA A 53 0.09 -6.27 5.06
C ALA A 53 1.14 -6.83 4.08
N ILE A 54 0.96 -8.07 3.59
CA ILE A 54 1.84 -8.68 2.60
C ILE A 54 1.89 -7.84 1.32
N ARG A 55 0.74 -7.35 0.84
CA ARG A 55 0.67 -6.51 -0.37
C ARG A 55 1.43 -5.19 -0.20
N LEU A 56 1.34 -4.55 0.97
CA LEU A 56 2.09 -3.33 1.25
C LEU A 56 3.59 -3.56 1.29
N GLU A 57 4.05 -4.68 1.84
CA GLU A 57 5.48 -5.05 1.81
C GLU A 57 5.97 -5.33 0.38
N GLN A 58 5.14 -5.97 -0.45
CA GLN A 58 5.43 -6.16 -1.88
C GLN A 58 5.53 -4.82 -2.61
N LEU A 59 4.61 -3.88 -2.35
CA LEU A 59 4.66 -2.53 -2.92
C LEU A 59 5.93 -1.79 -2.51
N GLN A 60 6.33 -1.89 -1.24
CA GLN A 60 7.58 -1.29 -0.77
C GLN A 60 8.80 -1.87 -1.48
N LYS A 61 8.86 -3.21 -1.66
CA LYS A 61 9.94 -3.87 -2.41
C LYS A 61 9.95 -3.46 -3.88
N LEU A 62 8.77 -3.34 -4.51
CA LEU A 62 8.64 -2.89 -5.89
C LEU A 62 9.20 -1.47 -6.04
N ILE A 63 8.81 -0.54 -5.16
CA ILE A 63 9.29 0.83 -5.19
C ILE A 63 10.81 0.87 -4.95
N ALA A 64 11.33 0.13 -3.98
CA ALA A 64 12.76 0.07 -3.71
C ALA A 64 13.58 -0.52 -4.87
N GLY A 65 12.98 -1.40 -5.67
CA GLY A 65 13.59 -1.98 -6.87
C GLY A 65 13.49 -1.09 -8.12
N MET A 66 12.82 0.06 -8.05
CA MET A 66 12.79 1.02 -9.15
C MET A 66 14.11 1.79 -9.16
N ASP A 67 14.89 1.58 -10.23
CA ASP A 67 16.24 2.10 -10.36
C ASP A 67 16.26 3.62 -10.61
N ARG A 68 17.13 4.34 -9.88
CA ARG A 68 17.32 5.79 -9.99
C ARG A 68 17.92 6.21 -11.33
N GLU A 69 18.58 5.29 -12.05
CA GLU A 69 19.18 5.58 -13.35
C GLU A 69 18.19 5.46 -14.53
N SER A 70 16.99 4.90 -14.30
CA SER A 70 16.01 4.70 -15.35
C SER A 70 14.69 5.45 -15.08
N VAL A 71 14.51 6.56 -15.80
CA VAL A 71 13.20 7.13 -16.20
C VAL A 71 12.34 7.78 -15.09
N VAL A 72 12.56 7.51 -13.81
CA VAL A 72 11.70 8.01 -12.73
C VAL A 72 12.38 9.15 -11.97
N ASP A 73 11.66 10.26 -11.85
CA ASP A 73 12.06 11.40 -11.03
C ASP A 73 12.40 10.93 -9.59
N PRO A 74 13.63 11.13 -9.10
CA PRO A 74 14.03 10.73 -7.75
C PRO A 74 13.09 11.24 -6.66
N LEU A 75 12.53 12.44 -6.82
CA LEU A 75 11.59 13.00 -5.86
C LEU A 75 10.27 12.21 -5.82
N ALA A 76 9.78 11.76 -6.98
CA ALA A 76 8.58 10.94 -7.06
C ALA A 76 8.81 9.56 -6.42
N LEU A 77 10.02 9.00 -6.56
CA LEU A 77 10.40 7.73 -5.96
C LEU A 77 10.45 7.81 -4.42
N ASP A 78 11.09 8.86 -3.90
CA ASP A 78 11.16 9.11 -2.45
C ASP A 78 9.76 9.34 -1.87
N PHE A 79 8.91 10.10 -2.58
CA PHE A 79 7.51 10.30 -2.20
C PHE A 79 6.73 8.98 -2.09
N ALA A 80 6.80 8.12 -3.12
CA ALA A 80 6.07 6.86 -3.10
C ALA A 80 6.61 5.89 -2.04
N SER A 81 7.92 5.89 -1.82
CA SER A 81 8.55 5.12 -0.74
C SER A 81 7.99 5.53 0.62
N GLU A 82 7.86 6.83 0.86
CA GLU A 82 7.29 7.36 2.10
C GLU A 82 5.79 7.05 2.23
N VAL A 83 5.02 7.13 1.13
CA VAL A 83 3.60 6.73 1.12
C VAL A 83 3.44 5.26 1.49
N ALA A 84 4.22 4.37 0.89
CA ALA A 84 4.20 2.94 1.21
C ALA A 84 4.60 2.67 2.66
N ARG A 85 5.65 3.34 3.15
CA ARG A 85 6.11 3.22 4.54
C ARG A 85 5.01 3.66 5.53
N ARG A 86 4.36 4.81 5.30
CA ARG A 86 3.26 5.30 6.15
C ARG A 86 2.07 4.34 6.15
N ALA A 87 1.73 3.76 5.00
CA ALA A 87 0.68 2.76 4.90
C ALA A 87 0.99 1.53 5.77
N ILE A 88 2.23 1.03 5.74
CA ILE A 88 2.66 -0.10 6.59
C ILE A 88 2.55 0.26 8.07
N VAL A 89 3.07 1.41 8.48
CA VAL A 89 3.02 1.85 9.89
C VAL A 89 1.57 1.96 10.36
N LYS A 90 0.70 2.58 9.55
CA LYS A 90 -0.71 2.77 9.89
C LYS A 90 -1.47 1.45 9.98
N THR A 91 -1.27 0.54 9.03
CA THR A 91 -1.92 -0.77 9.07
C THR A 91 -1.48 -1.62 10.26
N ARG A 92 -0.20 -1.55 10.64
CA ARG A 92 0.31 -2.19 11.88
C ARG A 92 -0.31 -1.60 13.14
N SER A 93 -0.44 -0.26 13.22
CA SER A 93 -1.07 0.38 14.37
C SER A 93 -2.55 0.05 14.54
N LEU A 94 -3.23 -0.35 13.46
CA LEU A 94 -4.64 -0.76 13.49
C LEU A 94 -4.84 -2.23 13.81
N ALA A 95 -3.78 -3.04 13.73
CA ALA A 95 -3.82 -4.47 14.01
C ALA A 95 -3.44 -4.82 15.46
N ASN A 96 -2.80 -3.89 16.17
CA ASN A 96 -2.48 -3.96 17.59
C ASN A 96 -3.60 -3.35 18.43
#